data_AF-A0A967EKR2-F1
#
_entry.id   AF-A0A967EKR2-F1
#
_cell.length_a   1.000
_cell.length_b   1.000
_cell.length_c   1.000
_cell.angle_alpha   90.00
_cell.angle_beta   90.00
_cell.angle_gamma   90.00
#
_symmetry.space_group_name_H-M   'P 1'
#
loop_
_entity.id
_entity.type
_entity.pdbx_description
1 polymer ?
#
loop_
_entity_poly.entity_id
_entity_poly.type
_entity_poly.pdbx_seq_one_letter_code
_entity_poly.pdbx_strand_id
1 'polypeptide(L)'
;MRKVVFGVVWGLVALAGVVAQADSCGGPYRVKPGESLSMIADRLYGDPTLWERLHAENMDVIGASPDAMRAGMVLTVPCMDGRPNALTEPKVSDAQAAAKGGLKVLTASGFAPFADRDLPDGGLIAAVVDAALTQAAPQTGHTIHWIEDREAHLDPLLSNALMDMGFPWPDPPCEQGLQRPECQSLLYSDPIFEMLSLLFVAADRGKAITSLDDMQGKRLCRPAGFPTHDLDRNGRQWVVDDQVTLLQPDQAADCVQLVLDGRADAMALDEFSGRVALRQAGAEGKIVALSDMPVAVETLHVVVPKAHPQAGQILDTFNKGLLKIRENGTFHDILSTHLTPFWEGS
;
A
#
# COMPACT_ATOMS: atom_id res chain seq x y z
N MET A 1 -51.26 -73.18 31.65
CA MET A 1 -50.78 -72.61 30.36
C MET A 1 -51.03 -71.11 30.33
N ARG A 2 -49.99 -70.28 30.55
CA ARG A 2 -49.64 -69.09 29.76
C ARG A 2 -48.39 -68.46 30.42
N LYS A 3 -47.29 -68.45 29.66
CA LYS A 3 -45.98 -67.90 30.05
C LYS A 3 -45.98 -66.38 29.89
N VAL A 4 -45.33 -65.65 30.79
CA VAL A 4 -44.59 -64.43 30.44
C VAL A 4 -43.34 -64.35 31.34
N VAL A 5 -42.17 -64.28 30.70
CA VAL A 5 -40.82 -64.10 31.25
C VAL A 5 -40.43 -62.65 31.01
N PHE A 6 -39.82 -61.97 31.99
CA PHE A 6 -38.88 -60.84 31.85
C PHE A 6 -38.36 -60.57 33.28
N GLY A 7 -37.08 -60.51 33.64
CA GLY A 7 -35.86 -60.22 32.92
C GLY A 7 -35.06 -59.28 33.84
N VAL A 8 -34.12 -59.83 34.61
CA VAL A 8 -33.29 -59.09 35.58
C VAL A 8 -32.27 -58.24 34.81
N VAL A 9 -32.17 -56.94 35.12
CA VAL A 9 -31.08 -56.08 34.65
C VAL A 9 -30.36 -55.49 35.86
N TRP A 10 -29.10 -55.87 36.03
CA TRP A 10 -28.13 -55.27 36.93
C TRP A 10 -27.71 -53.91 36.38
N GLY A 11 -27.93 -52.83 37.15
CA GLY A 11 -27.42 -51.49 36.83
C GLY A 11 -26.04 -51.27 37.46
N LEU A 12 -24.99 -51.28 36.63
CA LEU A 12 -23.67 -50.77 36.96
C LEU A 12 -23.71 -49.23 36.93
N VAL A 13 -23.47 -48.58 38.07
CA VAL A 13 -23.23 -47.13 38.14
C VAL A 13 -21.75 -46.89 37.90
N ALA A 14 -21.40 -46.43 36.70
CA ALA A 14 -20.08 -45.91 36.40
C ALA A 14 -20.07 -44.39 36.64
N LEU A 15 -19.27 -43.95 37.61
CA LEU A 15 -18.88 -42.55 37.78
C LEU A 15 -18.00 -42.14 36.59
N ALA A 16 -18.59 -41.50 35.59
CA ALA A 16 -17.83 -40.83 34.55
C ALA A 16 -17.24 -39.54 35.12
N GLY A 17 -15.91 -39.51 35.30
CA GLY A 17 -15.18 -38.29 35.57
C GLY A 17 -15.39 -37.30 34.43
N VAL A 18 -15.78 -36.07 34.76
CA VAL A 18 -15.80 -34.97 33.80
C VAL A 18 -14.35 -34.59 33.54
N VAL A 19 -13.81 -35.02 32.39
CA VAL A 19 -12.53 -34.51 31.90
C VAL A 19 -12.81 -33.10 31.41
N ALA A 20 -12.28 -32.09 32.09
CA ALA A 20 -12.27 -30.72 31.58
C ALA A 20 -11.53 -30.73 30.24
N GLN A 21 -12.23 -30.47 29.13
CA GLN A 21 -11.57 -30.19 27.86
C GLN A 21 -10.88 -28.83 28.01
N ALA A 22 -9.55 -28.81 27.94
CA ALA A 22 -8.83 -27.58 27.71
C ALA A 22 -9.14 -27.11 26.28
N ASP A 23 -9.66 -25.90 26.15
CA ASP A 23 -9.84 -25.23 24.86
C ASP A 23 -8.47 -25.08 24.18
N SER A 24 -8.15 -25.97 23.22
CA SER A 24 -6.89 -25.89 22.48
C SER A 24 -7.01 -24.86 21.36
N CYS A 25 -6.72 -23.61 21.66
CA CYS A 25 -6.52 -22.57 20.65
C CYS A 25 -5.05 -22.50 20.21
N GLY A 26 -4.83 -22.23 18.93
CA GLY A 26 -3.49 -22.27 18.32
C GLY A 26 -2.94 -23.68 18.09
N GLY A 27 -1.63 -23.78 17.83
CA GLY A 27 -0.93 -25.05 17.62
C GLY A 27 0.00 -25.07 16.40
N PRO A 28 0.56 -26.23 16.04
CA PRO A 28 1.45 -26.35 14.89
C PRO A 28 0.68 -26.25 13.57
N TYR A 29 1.15 -25.41 12.66
CA TYR A 29 0.60 -25.24 11.31
C TYR A 29 1.63 -25.58 10.24
N ARG A 30 1.30 -26.48 9.31
CA ARG A 30 2.17 -26.80 8.17
C ARG A 30 1.88 -25.89 6.99
N VAL A 31 2.86 -25.07 6.60
CA VAL A 31 2.79 -24.16 5.45
C VAL A 31 2.51 -24.95 4.17
N LYS A 32 1.49 -24.54 3.40
CA LYS A 32 1.16 -25.14 2.10
C LYS A 32 1.95 -24.46 0.98
N PRO A 33 2.13 -25.13 -0.18
CA PRO A 33 2.75 -24.51 -1.35
C PRO A 33 2.04 -23.21 -1.75
N GLY A 34 2.81 -22.12 -1.88
CA GLY A 34 2.32 -20.81 -2.30
C GLY A 34 1.70 -19.94 -1.19
N GLU A 35 1.66 -20.40 0.07
CA GLU A 35 1.18 -19.55 1.18
C GLU A 35 2.24 -18.53 1.62
N SER A 36 1.79 -17.35 2.05
CA SER A 36 2.56 -16.33 2.76
C SER A 36 2.12 -16.25 4.23
N LEU A 37 2.89 -15.60 5.10
CA LEU A 37 2.49 -15.39 6.50
C LEU A 37 1.19 -14.59 6.62
N SER A 38 0.96 -13.62 5.73
CA SER A 38 -0.27 -12.85 5.66
C SER A 38 -1.47 -13.68 5.20
N MET A 39 -1.30 -14.61 4.26
CA MET A 39 -2.36 -15.58 3.91
C MET A 39 -2.71 -16.50 5.08
N ILE A 40 -1.69 -16.96 5.83
CA ILE A 40 -1.90 -17.81 7.01
C ILE A 40 -2.60 -17.01 8.11
N ALA A 41 -2.21 -15.75 8.33
CA ALA A 41 -2.81 -14.87 9.32
C ALA A 41 -4.28 -14.54 9.00
N ASP A 42 -4.58 -14.15 7.76
CA ASP A 42 -5.95 -13.93 7.29
C ASP A 42 -6.80 -15.19 7.46
N ARG A 43 -6.29 -16.36 7.07
CA ARG A 43 -7.03 -17.62 7.18
C ARG A 43 -7.28 -18.05 8.63
N LEU A 44 -6.32 -17.88 9.54
CA LEU A 44 -6.40 -18.39 10.91
C LEU A 44 -7.05 -17.41 11.88
N TYR A 45 -6.90 -16.11 11.64
CA TYR A 45 -7.38 -15.06 12.53
C TYR A 45 -8.44 -14.15 11.88
N GLY A 46 -8.56 -14.14 10.56
CA GLY A 46 -9.39 -13.19 9.81
C GLY A 46 -8.74 -11.82 9.66
N ASP A 47 -7.44 -11.71 9.96
CA ASP A 47 -6.69 -10.46 9.94
C ASP A 47 -5.29 -10.71 9.34
N PRO A 48 -5.03 -10.28 8.08
CA PRO A 48 -3.73 -10.45 7.44
C PRO A 48 -2.63 -9.64 8.14
N THR A 49 -2.95 -8.58 8.89
CA THR A 49 -1.96 -7.72 9.56
C THR A 49 -1.25 -8.42 10.72
N LEU A 50 -1.81 -9.52 11.23
CA LEU A 50 -1.19 -10.35 12.27
C LEU A 50 0.01 -11.17 11.76
N TRP A 51 0.38 -11.03 10.48
CA TRP A 51 1.54 -11.69 9.89
C TRP A 51 2.85 -11.34 10.59
N GLU A 52 3.03 -10.09 11.04
CA GLU A 52 4.25 -9.67 11.75
C GLU A 52 4.37 -10.38 13.10
N ARG A 53 3.24 -10.50 13.79
CA ARG A 53 3.19 -11.20 15.08
C ARG A 53 3.36 -12.71 14.91
N LEU A 54 2.81 -13.26 13.83
CA LEU A 54 3.04 -14.66 13.44
C LEU A 54 4.51 -14.89 13.06
N HIS A 55 5.16 -13.95 12.37
CA HIS A 55 6.59 -14.00 12.04
C HIS A 55 7.44 -13.95 13.30
N ALA A 56 7.16 -13.02 14.21
CA ALA A 56 7.87 -12.85 15.47
C ALA A 56 7.84 -14.14 16.33
N GLU A 57 6.70 -14.84 16.37
CA GLU A 57 6.55 -16.12 17.07
C GLU A 57 7.30 -17.28 16.38
N ASN A 58 7.72 -17.11 15.13
CA ASN A 58 8.35 -18.14 14.29
C ASN A 58 9.71 -17.72 13.73
N MET A 59 10.36 -16.71 14.33
CA MET A 59 11.66 -16.21 13.89
C MET A 59 12.76 -17.28 13.95
N ASP A 60 12.63 -18.27 14.82
CA ASP A 60 13.54 -19.41 14.96
C ASP A 60 13.46 -20.38 13.76
N VAL A 61 12.30 -20.47 13.11
CA VAL A 61 12.08 -21.35 11.95
C VAL A 61 12.21 -20.61 10.62
N ILE A 62 11.72 -19.37 10.55
CA ILE A 62 11.68 -18.56 9.32
C ILE A 62 12.95 -17.74 9.15
N GLY A 63 13.55 -17.27 10.24
CA GLY A 63 14.68 -16.34 10.22
C GLY A 63 14.24 -14.88 10.12
N ALA A 64 15.22 -13.98 10.02
CA ALA A 64 14.99 -12.53 10.07
C ALA A 64 14.18 -11.98 8.88
N SER A 65 14.23 -12.64 7.71
CA SER A 65 13.45 -12.26 6.54
C SER A 65 12.17 -13.11 6.48
N PRO A 66 10.97 -12.51 6.44
CA PRO A 66 9.70 -13.24 6.35
C PRO A 66 9.53 -14.00 5.02
N ASP A 67 10.21 -13.57 3.95
CA ASP A 67 10.18 -14.20 2.62
C ASP A 67 10.92 -15.54 2.56
N ALA A 68 11.68 -15.88 3.61
CA ALA A 68 12.35 -17.16 3.74
C ALA A 68 11.37 -18.32 4.01
N MET A 69 10.08 -18.03 4.20
CA MET A 69 9.06 -19.05 4.44
C MET A 69 8.91 -20.00 3.25
N ARG A 70 8.88 -21.31 3.52
CA ARG A 70 8.77 -22.35 2.50
C ARG A 70 7.64 -23.32 2.81
N ALA A 71 7.06 -23.87 1.76
CA ALA A 71 6.12 -24.97 1.86
C ALA A 71 6.70 -26.12 2.70
N GLY A 72 5.88 -26.67 3.58
CA GLY A 72 6.26 -27.76 4.48
C GLY A 72 6.87 -27.33 5.81
N MET A 73 7.25 -26.06 5.99
CA MET A 73 7.63 -25.51 7.31
C MET A 73 6.47 -25.71 8.31
N VAL A 74 6.81 -25.92 9.59
CA VAL A 74 5.82 -26.04 10.67
C VAL A 74 5.96 -24.81 11.55
N LEU A 75 4.92 -23.99 11.57
CA LEU A 75 4.84 -22.77 12.35
C LEU A 75 4.11 -23.02 13.68
N THR A 76 4.56 -22.39 14.74
CA THR A 76 3.81 -22.20 15.99
C THR A 76 2.79 -21.09 15.77
N VAL A 77 1.51 -21.46 15.77
CA VAL A 77 0.39 -20.50 15.68
C VAL A 77 -0.06 -20.15 17.10
N PRO A 78 0.21 -18.93 17.59
CA PRO A 78 -0.21 -18.53 18.92
C PRO A 78 -1.73 -18.32 18.98
N CYS A 79 -2.29 -18.39 20.17
CA CYS A 79 -3.69 -18.04 20.38
C CYS A 79 -3.81 -16.52 20.52
N MET A 80 -4.55 -15.87 19.61
CA MET A 80 -4.83 -14.44 19.66
C MET A 80 -6.34 -14.24 19.68
N ASP A 81 -6.84 -13.57 20.72
CA ASP A 81 -8.28 -13.29 20.90
C ASP A 81 -9.19 -14.52 20.75
N GLY A 82 -8.72 -15.67 21.27
CA GLY A 82 -9.46 -16.94 21.20
C GLY A 82 -9.47 -17.59 19.81
N ARG A 83 -8.55 -17.21 18.91
CA ARG A 83 -8.38 -17.83 17.58
C ARG A 83 -6.95 -18.35 17.37
N PRO A 84 -6.77 -19.36 16.48
CA PRO A 84 -7.82 -20.16 15.85
C PRO A 84 -8.41 -21.18 16.84
N ASN A 85 -9.74 -21.37 16.82
CA ASN A 85 -10.42 -22.43 17.56
C ASN A 85 -10.21 -23.77 16.83
N ALA A 86 -9.15 -24.48 17.24
CA ALA A 86 -8.62 -25.68 16.60
C ALA A 86 -8.17 -25.49 15.14
N LEU A 87 -6.93 -25.90 14.85
CA LEU A 87 -6.38 -25.97 13.49
C LEU A 87 -6.99 -27.17 12.73
N THR A 88 -8.30 -27.18 12.52
CA THR A 88 -8.96 -28.08 11.57
C THR A 88 -8.91 -27.48 10.17
N GLU A 89 -8.39 -28.22 9.20
CA GLU A 89 -8.29 -27.80 7.80
C GLU A 89 -9.67 -27.38 7.25
N PRO A 90 -9.84 -26.16 6.69
CA PRO A 90 -11.10 -25.77 6.06
C PRO A 90 -11.27 -26.42 4.68
N LYS A 91 -12.49 -26.89 4.37
CA LYS A 91 -12.92 -27.28 3.01
C LYS A 91 -13.10 -26.03 2.13
N VAL A 92 -12.80 -26.18 0.85
CA VAL A 92 -12.76 -25.19 -0.25
C VAL A 92 -14.13 -24.52 -0.58
N SER A 93 -14.93 -24.13 0.42
CA SER A 93 -16.31 -23.64 0.20
C SER A 93 -16.51 -22.14 0.43
N ASP A 94 -15.51 -21.41 0.93
CA ASP A 94 -15.74 -20.05 1.46
C ASP A 94 -15.40 -18.90 0.51
N ALA A 95 -15.26 -19.17 -0.80
CA ALA A 95 -15.15 -18.11 -1.81
C ALA A 95 -16.40 -17.20 -1.87
N GLN A 96 -17.51 -17.59 -1.23
CA GLN A 96 -18.73 -16.79 -1.11
C GLN A 96 -18.83 -16.00 0.22
N ALA A 97 -17.90 -16.18 1.16
CA ALA A 97 -17.92 -15.48 2.46
C ALA A 97 -17.26 -14.09 2.44
N ALA A 98 -16.43 -13.79 1.44
CA ALA A 98 -15.81 -12.46 1.27
C ALA A 98 -16.84 -11.32 1.07
N ALA A 99 -18.05 -11.64 0.64
CA ALA A 99 -19.12 -10.66 0.37
C ALA A 99 -19.86 -10.12 1.63
N LYS A 100 -19.40 -10.41 2.85
CA LYS A 100 -20.00 -9.92 4.10
C LYS A 100 -19.12 -8.96 4.91
N GLY A 101 -17.86 -8.75 4.53
CA GLY A 101 -16.96 -7.77 5.14
C GLY A 101 -16.98 -6.43 4.40
N GLY A 102 -16.68 -5.33 5.09
CA GLY A 102 -16.40 -4.04 4.45
C GLY A 102 -15.17 -4.11 3.54
N LEU A 103 -15.00 -3.10 2.67
CA LEU A 103 -13.85 -3.02 1.77
C LEU A 103 -12.53 -2.87 2.57
N LYS A 104 -11.56 -3.74 2.33
CA LYS A 104 -10.21 -3.69 2.91
C LYS A 104 -9.30 -2.87 2.00
N VAL A 105 -8.96 -1.66 2.45
CA VAL A 105 -8.16 -0.70 1.70
C VAL A 105 -6.73 -0.70 2.23
N LEU A 106 -5.74 -0.86 1.36
CA LEU A 106 -4.33 -0.97 1.71
C LEU A 106 -3.58 0.35 1.50
N THR A 107 -2.77 0.76 2.48
CA THR A 107 -1.84 1.88 2.33
C THR A 107 -0.61 1.72 3.25
N ALA A 108 0.31 2.69 3.21
CA ALA A 108 1.54 2.74 4.01
C ALA A 108 1.89 4.21 4.33
N SER A 109 2.67 4.42 5.40
CA SER A 109 3.13 5.73 5.83
C SER A 109 4.37 6.19 5.05
N GLY A 110 4.87 7.39 5.33
CA GLY A 110 6.09 7.93 4.70
C GLY A 110 5.86 8.59 3.34
N PHE A 111 4.63 8.99 3.01
CA PHE A 111 4.33 9.74 1.79
C PHE A 111 3.51 11.00 2.09
N ALA A 112 3.95 11.78 3.08
CA ALA A 112 3.36 13.07 3.43
C ALA A 112 3.47 14.08 2.26
N PRO A 113 2.46 14.93 2.03
CA PRO A 113 1.24 15.10 2.81
C PRO A 113 0.09 14.14 2.39
N PHE A 114 0.34 13.15 1.56
CA PHE A 114 -0.67 12.33 0.89
C PHE A 114 -1.15 11.14 1.71
N ALA A 115 -0.22 10.39 2.29
CA ALA A 115 -0.49 9.20 3.08
C ALA A 115 0.57 9.03 4.18
N ASP A 116 0.14 9.21 5.42
CA ASP A 116 0.93 8.89 6.61
C ASP A 116 -0.01 8.73 7.81
N ARG A 117 0.17 7.67 8.61
CA ARG A 117 -0.71 7.37 9.75
C ARG A 117 -0.67 8.47 10.81
N ASP A 118 0.41 9.23 10.91
CA ASP A 118 0.58 10.29 11.89
C ASP A 118 0.00 11.65 11.42
N LEU A 119 -0.44 11.75 10.16
CA LEU A 119 -1.11 12.94 9.66
C LEU A 119 -2.58 12.97 10.09
N PRO A 120 -3.18 14.16 10.26
CA PRO A 120 -4.63 14.31 10.37
C PRO A 120 -5.32 13.53 9.24
N ASP A 121 -6.33 12.73 9.60
CA ASP A 121 -7.10 11.89 8.68
C ASP A 121 -6.26 10.94 7.79
N GLY A 122 -5.02 10.64 8.19
CA GLY A 122 -4.07 9.85 7.41
C GLY A 122 -3.42 10.60 6.24
N GLY A 123 -3.67 11.91 6.11
CA GLY A 123 -3.19 12.73 4.99
C GLY A 123 -4.20 12.87 3.86
N LEU A 124 -3.83 13.69 2.86
CA LEU A 124 -4.73 14.17 1.82
C LEU A 124 -5.44 13.04 1.07
N ILE A 125 -4.70 12.04 0.59
CA ILE A 125 -5.28 10.98 -0.23
C ILE A 125 -6.05 10.00 0.63
N ALA A 126 -5.58 9.70 1.84
CA ALA A 126 -6.33 8.87 2.78
C ALA A 126 -7.71 9.47 3.11
N ALA A 127 -7.77 10.77 3.39
CA ALA A 127 -9.00 11.50 3.64
C ALA A 127 -9.95 11.49 2.42
N VAL A 128 -9.41 11.70 1.21
CA VAL A 128 -10.22 11.60 -0.02
C VAL A 128 -10.76 10.19 -0.23
N VAL A 129 -9.94 9.16 -0.02
CA VAL A 129 -10.35 7.76 -0.20
C VAL A 129 -11.44 7.38 0.79
N ASP A 130 -11.27 7.73 2.07
CA ASP A 130 -12.26 7.52 3.12
C ASP A 130 -13.60 8.21 2.79
N ALA A 131 -13.55 9.49 2.41
CA ALA A 131 -14.74 10.25 2.06
C ALA A 131 -15.46 9.69 0.83
N ALA A 132 -14.71 9.29 -0.21
CA ALA A 132 -15.28 8.71 -1.42
C ALA A 132 -15.98 7.37 -1.13
N LEU A 133 -15.36 6.49 -0.35
CA LEU A 133 -15.94 5.19 0.00
C LEU A 133 -17.16 5.33 0.93
N THR A 134 -17.08 6.22 1.91
CA THR A 134 -18.22 6.57 2.79
C THR A 134 -19.41 7.06 1.97
N GLN A 135 -19.17 7.90 0.96
CA GLN A 135 -20.21 8.45 0.10
C GLN A 135 -20.82 7.43 -0.87
N ALA A 136 -20.05 6.41 -1.27
CA ALA A 136 -20.46 5.42 -2.27
C ALA A 136 -21.10 4.16 -1.67
N ALA A 137 -20.59 3.66 -0.55
CA ALA A 137 -20.96 2.37 0.03
C ALA A 137 -21.18 2.41 1.56
N PRO A 138 -22.05 3.30 2.08
CA PRO A 138 -22.22 3.52 3.52
C PRO A 138 -22.73 2.30 4.30
N GLN A 139 -23.30 1.29 3.61
CA GLN A 139 -23.88 0.09 4.23
C GLN A 139 -22.90 -1.09 4.31
N THR A 140 -21.89 -1.12 3.44
CA THR A 140 -20.85 -2.17 3.44
C THR A 140 -19.69 -1.78 4.35
N GLY A 141 -19.40 -0.47 4.44
CA GLY A 141 -18.26 0.06 5.20
C GLY A 141 -16.92 -0.26 4.52
N HIS A 142 -15.85 0.31 5.06
CA HIS A 142 -14.48 0.08 4.64
C HIS A 142 -13.52 0.21 5.83
N THR A 143 -12.31 -0.30 5.69
CA THR A 143 -11.24 -0.19 6.68
C THR A 143 -9.93 0.05 5.96
N ILE A 144 -9.20 1.08 6.38
CA ILE A 144 -7.86 1.39 5.88
C ILE A 144 -6.83 0.67 6.73
N HIS A 145 -6.13 -0.29 6.13
CA HIS A 145 -5.02 -1.05 6.69
C HIS A 145 -3.71 -0.38 6.30
N TRP A 146 -2.93 0.05 7.29
CA TRP A 146 -1.56 0.53 7.03
C TRP A 146 -0.57 -0.61 7.24
N ILE A 147 0.08 -1.02 6.16
CA ILE A 147 1.13 -2.04 6.14
C ILE A 147 2.37 -1.37 5.58
N GLU A 148 3.42 -1.25 6.38
CA GLU A 148 4.58 -0.41 6.01
C GLU A 148 5.48 -1.06 4.95
N ASP A 149 5.38 -2.38 4.78
CA ASP A 149 6.04 -3.11 3.70
C ASP A 149 5.36 -2.82 2.36
N ARG A 150 5.90 -1.83 1.62
CA ARG A 150 5.39 -1.42 0.31
C ARG A 150 5.62 -2.44 -0.80
N GLU A 151 6.62 -3.33 -0.67
CA GLU A 151 6.85 -4.38 -1.65
C GLU A 151 5.72 -5.42 -1.57
N ALA A 152 5.32 -5.77 -0.33
CA ALA A 152 4.21 -6.69 -0.06
C ALA A 152 2.86 -6.19 -0.59
N HIS A 153 2.70 -4.88 -0.84
CA HIS A 153 1.42 -4.33 -1.31
C HIS A 153 1.02 -4.91 -2.65
N LEU A 154 1.91 -4.85 -3.64
CA LEU A 154 1.60 -5.32 -4.98
C LEU A 154 1.57 -6.85 -5.02
N ASP A 155 2.52 -7.50 -4.36
CA ASP A 155 2.58 -8.96 -4.21
C ASP A 155 3.15 -9.28 -2.82
N PRO A 156 2.45 -10.02 -1.93
CA PRO A 156 1.28 -10.87 -2.21
C PRO A 156 -0.09 -10.25 -1.94
N LEU A 157 -0.19 -9.04 -1.39
CA LEU A 157 -1.44 -8.55 -0.80
C LEU A 157 -2.52 -8.27 -1.86
N LEU A 158 -2.20 -7.44 -2.87
CA LEU A 158 -3.13 -7.14 -3.95
C LEU A 158 -3.17 -8.28 -4.98
N SER A 159 -2.02 -8.83 -5.39
CA SER A 159 -1.95 -9.93 -6.38
C SER A 159 -2.84 -11.13 -6.04
N ASN A 160 -2.97 -11.46 -4.75
CA ASN A 160 -3.79 -12.58 -4.26
C ASN A 160 -5.16 -12.14 -3.72
N ALA A 161 -5.56 -10.88 -3.93
CA ALA A 161 -6.83 -10.33 -3.47
C ALA A 161 -7.07 -10.49 -1.96
N LEU A 162 -6.00 -10.37 -1.15
CA LEU A 162 -6.11 -10.34 0.32
C LEU A 162 -6.59 -8.97 0.82
N MET A 163 -6.26 -7.93 0.04
CA MET A 163 -6.79 -6.58 0.14
C MET A 163 -7.59 -6.27 -1.13
N ASP A 164 -8.66 -5.49 -0.98
CA ASP A 164 -9.61 -5.21 -2.07
C ASP A 164 -9.08 -4.11 -2.99
N MET A 165 -8.33 -3.16 -2.43
CA MET A 165 -7.75 -2.03 -3.15
C MET A 165 -6.56 -1.44 -2.39
N GLY A 166 -5.74 -0.61 -3.04
CA GLY A 166 -4.63 0.09 -2.40
C GLY A 166 -4.40 1.51 -2.91
N PHE A 167 -3.75 2.36 -2.12
CA PHE A 167 -3.44 3.76 -2.48
C PHE A 167 -2.26 4.32 -1.66
N PRO A 168 -1.68 5.46 -2.05
CA PRO A 168 -1.76 6.06 -3.38
C PRO A 168 -0.72 5.43 -4.32
N TRP A 169 -1.13 5.09 -5.53
CA TRP A 169 -0.22 4.56 -6.56
C TRP A 169 -0.18 5.48 -7.78
N PRO A 170 1.00 5.76 -8.35
CA PRO A 170 1.10 6.42 -9.65
C PRO A 170 0.57 5.50 -10.75
N ASP A 171 -0.12 6.06 -11.75
CA ASP A 171 -0.51 5.32 -12.95
C ASP A 171 0.64 5.38 -13.99
N PRO A 172 1.38 4.28 -14.21
CA PRO A 172 2.42 4.27 -15.22
C PRO A 172 1.80 4.29 -16.62
N PRO A 173 2.54 4.72 -17.66
CA PRO A 173 2.03 4.77 -19.04
C PRO A 173 1.84 3.36 -19.65
N CYS A 174 0.78 2.66 -19.24
CA CYS A 174 0.47 1.28 -19.62
C CYS A 174 0.09 1.13 -21.11
N GLU A 175 -0.33 2.22 -21.75
CA GLU A 175 -0.66 2.26 -23.17
C GLU A 175 0.58 2.16 -24.07
N GLN A 176 1.78 2.43 -23.55
CA GLN A 176 3.02 2.44 -24.33
C GLN A 176 3.70 1.07 -24.44
N GLY A 177 2.99 -0.01 -24.14
CA GLY A 177 3.47 -1.38 -24.38
C GLY A 177 4.66 -1.81 -23.50
N LEU A 178 5.03 -1.01 -22.50
CA LEU A 178 6.00 -1.38 -21.48
C LEU A 178 5.38 -2.52 -20.65
N GLN A 179 6.05 -3.68 -20.64
CA GLN A 179 5.68 -4.89 -19.90
C GLN A 179 5.90 -4.69 -18.39
N ARG A 180 5.22 -3.70 -17.81
CA ARG A 180 5.27 -3.40 -16.38
C ARG A 180 4.32 -4.33 -15.64
N PRO A 181 4.77 -5.03 -14.58
CA PRO A 181 3.92 -5.93 -13.81
C PRO A 181 2.62 -5.28 -13.33
N GLU A 182 2.69 -4.01 -12.93
CA GLU A 182 1.57 -3.21 -12.42
C GLU A 182 0.49 -3.01 -13.49
N CYS A 183 0.89 -2.72 -14.73
CA CYS A 183 -0.02 -2.58 -15.87
C CYS A 183 -0.77 -3.88 -16.19
N GLN A 184 -0.15 -5.03 -15.92
CA GLN A 184 -0.75 -6.33 -16.16
C GLN A 184 -1.71 -6.73 -15.04
N SER A 185 -1.39 -6.41 -13.79
CA SER A 185 -2.09 -6.93 -12.61
C SER A 185 -3.10 -5.97 -11.97
N LEU A 186 -3.06 -4.67 -12.25
CA LEU A 186 -3.89 -3.66 -11.57
C LEU A 186 -4.86 -2.93 -12.51
N LEU A 187 -6.00 -2.53 -11.96
CA LEU A 187 -6.89 -1.49 -12.49
C LEU A 187 -6.68 -0.21 -11.70
N TYR A 188 -6.76 0.94 -12.37
CA TYR A 188 -6.53 2.26 -11.78
C TYR A 188 -7.83 3.07 -11.77
N SER A 189 -8.07 3.82 -10.68
CA SER A 189 -9.24 4.69 -10.55
C SER A 189 -9.16 5.88 -11.50
N ASP A 190 -10.19 6.71 -11.52
CA ASP A 190 -10.00 8.09 -11.99
C ASP A 190 -8.92 8.77 -11.12
N PRO A 191 -8.12 9.69 -11.66
CA PRO A 191 -7.04 10.33 -10.89
C PRO A 191 -7.63 11.06 -9.69
N ILE A 192 -7.10 10.78 -8.51
CA ILE A 192 -7.51 11.42 -7.25
C ILE A 192 -6.89 12.81 -7.15
N PHE A 193 -5.59 12.87 -7.41
CA PHE A 193 -4.76 14.06 -7.29
C PHE A 193 -3.69 14.08 -8.38
N GLU A 194 -3.30 15.27 -8.81
CA GLU A 194 -2.23 15.50 -9.79
C GLU A 194 -1.06 16.19 -9.09
N MET A 195 0.14 15.66 -9.28
CA MET A 195 1.40 16.19 -8.77
C MET A 195 2.29 16.60 -9.93
N LEU A 196 3.01 17.70 -9.75
CA LEU A 196 4.02 18.12 -10.71
C LEU A 196 5.36 17.50 -10.33
N SER A 197 6.00 16.80 -11.27
CA SER A 197 7.43 16.50 -11.20
C SER A 197 8.19 17.73 -11.71
N LEU A 198 9.00 18.34 -10.85
CA LEU A 198 9.66 19.62 -11.10
C LEU A 198 11.18 19.47 -11.10
N LEU A 199 11.84 20.38 -11.83
CA LEU A 199 13.26 20.64 -11.64
C LEU A 199 13.44 21.67 -10.53
N PHE A 200 14.30 21.36 -9.57
CA PHE A 200 14.75 22.29 -8.54
C PHE A 200 16.22 22.63 -8.80
N VAL A 201 16.50 23.92 -8.96
CA VAL A 201 17.77 24.45 -9.43
C VAL A 201 18.26 25.55 -8.50
N ALA A 202 19.58 25.71 -8.34
CA ALA A 202 20.12 26.81 -7.54
C ALA A 202 19.65 28.16 -8.09
N ALA A 203 19.24 29.08 -7.20
CA ALA A 203 18.58 30.33 -7.57
C ALA A 203 19.46 31.25 -8.45
N ASP A 204 20.77 31.19 -8.28
CA ASP A 204 21.77 31.91 -9.07
C ASP A 204 21.95 31.32 -10.49
N ARG A 205 21.65 30.03 -10.67
CA ARG A 205 21.82 29.28 -11.92
C ARG A 205 20.51 28.99 -12.64
N GLY A 206 19.36 29.14 -12.00
CA GLY A 206 18.06 28.74 -12.55
C GLY A 206 17.69 29.42 -13.87
N LYS A 207 18.19 30.64 -14.13
CA LYS A 207 17.95 31.35 -15.40
C LYS A 207 18.62 30.69 -16.63
N ALA A 208 19.55 29.77 -16.42
CA ALA A 208 20.21 29.04 -17.50
C ALA A 208 19.37 27.87 -18.04
N ILE A 209 18.31 27.48 -17.34
CA ILE A 209 17.39 26.41 -17.75
C ILE A 209 16.06 27.07 -18.09
N THR A 210 15.77 27.14 -19.38
CA THR A 210 14.56 27.78 -19.94
C THR A 210 13.65 26.77 -20.63
N SER A 211 14.18 25.58 -20.91
CA SER A 211 13.47 24.45 -21.48
C SER A 211 14.01 23.14 -20.92
N LEU A 212 13.23 22.06 -21.03
CA LEU A 212 13.68 20.74 -20.59
C LEU A 212 14.88 20.27 -21.44
N ASP A 213 15.02 20.71 -22.69
CA ASP A 213 16.15 20.35 -23.55
C ASP A 213 17.50 20.84 -22.99
N ASP A 214 17.51 21.91 -22.18
CA ASP A 214 18.71 22.43 -21.53
C ASP A 214 19.33 21.45 -20.50
N MET A 215 18.59 20.39 -20.13
CA MET A 215 19.07 19.33 -19.24
C MET A 215 19.96 18.29 -19.95
N GLN A 216 20.00 18.26 -21.28
CA GLN A 216 20.88 17.33 -22.00
C GLN A 216 22.35 17.59 -21.65
N GLY A 217 23.07 16.54 -21.27
CA GLY A 217 24.45 16.57 -20.80
C GLY A 217 24.64 17.12 -19.37
N LYS A 218 23.55 17.42 -18.64
CA LYS A 218 23.60 17.89 -17.25
C LYS A 218 23.59 16.74 -16.25
N ARG A 219 23.95 17.05 -15.01
CA ARG A 219 23.87 16.15 -13.85
C ARG A 219 22.55 16.40 -13.14
N LEU A 220 21.69 15.39 -13.13
CA LEU A 220 20.38 15.45 -12.50
C LEU A 220 20.40 14.59 -11.23
N CYS A 221 19.96 15.15 -10.11
CA CYS A 221 19.84 14.38 -8.86
C CYS A 221 18.42 13.88 -8.65
N ARG A 222 18.28 12.61 -8.30
CA ARG A 222 17.04 12.00 -7.79
C ARG A 222 17.40 10.88 -6.83
N PRO A 223 16.81 10.81 -5.63
CA PRO A 223 17.18 9.79 -4.65
C PRO A 223 17.04 8.35 -5.18
N ALA A 224 17.85 7.45 -4.66
CA ALA A 224 17.74 6.03 -4.94
C ALA A 224 16.33 5.51 -4.56
N GLY A 225 15.78 4.60 -5.35
CA GLY A 225 14.45 4.02 -5.14
C GLY A 225 13.26 4.87 -5.63
N PHE A 226 13.47 6.14 -5.99
CA PHE A 226 12.41 6.94 -6.60
C PHE A 226 12.18 6.49 -8.06
N PRO A 227 10.92 6.44 -8.54
CA PRO A 227 10.63 6.12 -9.94
C PRO A 227 11.32 7.10 -10.90
N THR A 228 11.74 6.61 -12.07
CA THR A 228 12.39 7.43 -13.11
C THR A 228 11.58 7.51 -14.41
N HIS A 229 10.39 6.91 -14.46
CA HIS A 229 9.60 6.81 -15.69
C HIS A 229 9.13 8.17 -16.24
N ASP A 230 8.94 9.14 -15.36
CA ASP A 230 8.60 10.51 -15.70
C ASP A 230 9.76 11.24 -16.43
N LEU A 231 11.00 10.79 -16.22
CA LEU A 231 12.17 11.32 -16.91
C LEU A 231 12.24 10.86 -18.37
N ASP A 232 11.64 9.72 -18.70
CA ASP A 232 11.67 9.07 -20.04
C ASP A 232 10.28 9.05 -20.71
N ARG A 233 9.60 10.20 -20.71
CA ARG A 233 8.20 10.36 -21.14
C ARG A 233 8.07 11.42 -22.25
N ASN A 234 7.02 11.31 -23.07
CA ASN A 234 6.65 12.30 -24.09
C ASN A 234 7.77 12.55 -25.12
N GLY A 235 8.47 11.49 -25.55
CA GLY A 235 9.57 11.58 -26.52
C GLY A 235 10.92 11.94 -25.91
N ARG A 236 10.99 12.19 -24.60
CA ARG A 236 12.21 12.33 -23.83
C ARG A 236 12.74 10.96 -23.40
N GLN A 237 14.06 10.79 -23.39
CA GLN A 237 14.77 9.57 -22.98
C GLN A 237 16.01 9.97 -22.18
N TRP A 238 15.82 10.70 -21.07
CA TRP A 238 16.94 11.23 -20.31
C TRP A 238 17.81 10.16 -19.67
N VAL A 239 17.19 9.12 -19.14
CA VAL A 239 17.89 8.04 -18.42
C VAL A 239 18.23 6.91 -19.38
N VAL A 240 17.28 6.45 -20.20
CA VAL A 240 17.50 5.30 -21.10
C VAL A 240 18.59 5.55 -22.14
N ASP A 241 18.66 6.77 -22.69
CA ASP A 241 19.67 7.14 -23.70
C ASP A 241 20.88 7.88 -23.11
N ASP A 242 21.09 7.82 -21.78
CA ASP A 242 22.19 8.50 -21.08
C ASP A 242 22.31 10.01 -21.38
N GLN A 243 21.18 10.68 -21.69
CA GLN A 243 21.20 12.12 -22.00
C GLN A 243 21.43 12.98 -20.76
N VAL A 244 21.24 12.44 -19.56
CA VAL A 244 21.62 13.09 -18.28
C VAL A 244 22.49 12.15 -17.45
N THR A 245 23.38 12.72 -16.64
CA THR A 245 24.07 11.93 -15.59
C THR A 245 23.21 11.91 -14.33
N LEU A 246 22.60 10.77 -14.03
CA LEU A 246 21.75 10.62 -12.84
C LEU A 246 22.60 10.40 -11.58
N LEU A 247 22.43 11.25 -10.57
CA LEU A 247 23.02 11.11 -9.24
C LEU A 247 21.94 10.63 -8.26
N GLN A 248 22.19 9.50 -7.60
CA GLN A 248 21.20 8.83 -6.76
C GLN A 248 21.69 8.63 -5.32
N PRO A 249 21.74 9.69 -4.49
CA PRO A 249 21.97 9.53 -3.06
C PRO A 249 20.75 8.89 -2.38
N ASP A 250 20.88 8.47 -1.12
CA ASP A 250 19.78 7.82 -0.40
C ASP A 250 18.68 8.79 0.01
N GLN A 251 19.01 10.06 0.33
CA GLN A 251 18.06 11.03 0.87
C GLN A 251 17.84 12.22 -0.08
N ALA A 252 16.60 12.73 -0.12
CA ALA A 252 16.27 13.94 -0.88
C ALA A 252 17.07 15.17 -0.43
N ALA A 253 17.38 15.27 0.88
CA ALA A 253 18.22 16.33 1.43
C ALA A 253 19.65 16.32 0.86
N ASP A 254 20.18 15.16 0.46
CA ASP A 254 21.51 15.07 -0.17
C ASP A 254 21.48 15.63 -1.58
N CYS A 255 20.37 15.44 -2.32
CA CYS A 255 20.19 16.11 -3.61
C CYS A 255 20.22 17.64 -3.48
N VAL A 256 19.64 18.19 -2.40
CA VAL A 256 19.71 19.62 -2.12
C VAL A 256 21.16 20.07 -1.98
N GLN A 257 21.98 19.36 -1.20
CA GLN A 257 23.40 19.70 -1.03
C GLN A 257 24.18 19.59 -2.35
N LEU A 258 23.94 18.54 -3.14
CA LEU A 258 24.60 18.37 -4.44
C LEU A 258 24.29 19.54 -5.39
N VAL A 259 23.04 20.05 -5.39
CA VAL A 259 22.67 21.22 -6.20
C VAL A 259 23.35 22.50 -5.68
N LEU A 260 23.37 22.72 -4.36
CA LEU A 260 24.03 23.89 -3.76
C LEU A 260 25.54 23.91 -4.06
N ASP A 261 26.21 22.77 -3.93
CA ASP A 261 27.64 22.58 -4.19
C ASP A 261 28.00 22.64 -5.69
N GLY A 262 27.01 22.70 -6.57
CA GLY A 262 27.22 22.65 -8.03
C GLY A 262 27.72 21.29 -8.50
N ARG A 263 27.52 20.23 -7.70
CA ARG A 263 27.80 18.83 -8.06
C ARG A 263 26.65 18.20 -8.85
N ALA A 264 25.43 18.69 -8.67
CA ALA A 264 24.28 18.50 -9.54
C ALA A 264 23.88 19.85 -10.15
N ASP A 265 23.35 19.83 -11.38
CA ASP A 265 22.85 21.03 -12.05
C ASP A 265 21.37 21.28 -11.69
N ALA A 266 20.62 20.21 -11.45
CA ALA A 266 19.26 20.23 -10.93
C ALA A 266 18.98 18.97 -10.10
N MET A 267 17.91 18.99 -9.31
CA MET A 267 17.26 17.78 -8.80
C MET A 267 15.85 17.66 -9.39
N ALA A 268 15.40 16.44 -9.70
CA ALA A 268 14.05 16.17 -10.19
C ALA A 268 13.27 15.38 -9.14
N LEU A 269 12.19 15.97 -8.62
CA LEU A 269 11.31 15.35 -7.62
C LEU A 269 9.87 15.84 -7.86
N ASP A 270 8.89 15.15 -7.30
CA ASP A 270 7.58 15.76 -7.15
C ASP A 270 7.68 17.05 -6.31
N GLU A 271 6.78 17.98 -6.59
CA GLU A 271 6.79 19.33 -5.99
C GLU A 271 6.80 19.28 -4.46
N PHE A 272 6.10 18.31 -3.87
CA PHE A 272 5.94 18.20 -2.43
C PHE A 272 7.23 17.70 -1.78
N SER A 273 7.76 16.57 -2.24
CA SER A 273 9.02 16.00 -1.74
C SER A 273 10.19 16.97 -1.91
N GLY A 274 10.27 17.66 -3.04
CA GLY A 274 11.31 18.66 -3.26
C GLY A 274 11.22 19.83 -2.28
N ARG A 275 10.03 20.39 -2.03
CA ARG A 275 9.85 21.49 -1.06
C ARG A 275 10.11 21.03 0.38
N VAL A 276 9.72 19.80 0.75
CA VAL A 276 10.05 19.22 2.06
C VAL A 276 11.57 19.11 2.21
N ALA A 277 12.27 18.59 1.21
CA ALA A 277 13.73 18.48 1.23
C ALA A 277 14.40 19.85 1.38
N LEU A 278 13.89 20.90 0.70
CA LEU A 278 14.40 22.26 0.85
C LEU A 278 14.21 22.80 2.27
N ARG A 279 13.05 22.58 2.89
CA ARG A 279 12.78 22.97 4.28
C ARG A 279 13.72 22.27 5.25
N GLN A 280 13.82 20.94 5.16
CA GLN A 280 14.68 20.14 6.03
C GLN A 280 16.15 20.54 5.93
N ALA A 281 16.61 20.91 4.72
CA ALA A 281 17.98 21.34 4.48
C ALA A 281 18.23 22.83 4.75
N GLY A 282 17.22 23.63 5.12
CA GLY A 282 17.35 25.09 5.28
C GLY A 282 17.80 25.79 3.99
N ALA A 283 17.32 25.28 2.84
CA ALA A 283 17.71 25.72 1.50
C ALA A 283 16.60 26.50 0.77
N GLU A 284 15.52 26.82 1.46
CA GLU A 284 14.48 27.72 0.95
C GLU A 284 15.08 29.06 0.51
N GLY A 285 14.69 29.52 -0.68
CA GLY A 285 15.23 30.73 -1.31
C GLY A 285 16.63 30.58 -1.95
N LYS A 286 17.36 29.50 -1.67
CA LYS A 286 18.65 29.19 -2.35
C LYS A 286 18.46 28.30 -3.57
N ILE A 287 17.40 27.52 -3.59
CA ILE A 287 16.98 26.67 -4.71
C ILE A 287 15.54 27.05 -5.08
N VAL A 288 15.26 27.13 -6.37
CA VAL A 288 13.96 27.46 -6.94
C VAL A 288 13.39 26.26 -7.69
N ALA A 289 12.09 26.05 -7.58
CA ALA A 289 11.36 25.07 -8.36
C ALA A 289 10.91 25.72 -9.69
N LEU A 290 11.16 25.04 -10.82
CA LEU A 290 10.77 25.51 -12.14
C LEU A 290 9.34 25.06 -12.49
N SER A 291 8.35 25.68 -11.86
CA SER A 291 6.94 25.28 -11.97
C SER A 291 6.29 25.53 -13.34
N ASP A 292 6.82 26.47 -14.13
CA ASP A 292 6.28 26.80 -15.47
C ASP A 292 6.60 25.73 -16.54
N MET A 293 7.49 24.79 -16.20
CA MET A 293 7.99 23.76 -17.11
C MET A 293 8.16 22.43 -16.36
N PRO A 294 7.05 21.83 -15.88
CA PRO A 294 7.12 20.56 -15.17
C PRO A 294 7.72 19.47 -16.07
N VAL A 295 8.55 18.62 -15.49
CA VAL A 295 9.10 17.42 -16.15
C VAL A 295 7.95 16.50 -16.56
N ALA A 296 7.00 16.32 -15.65
CA ALA A 296 5.79 15.54 -15.87
C ALA A 296 4.66 15.98 -14.95
N VAL A 297 3.44 15.61 -15.33
CA VAL A 297 2.27 15.60 -14.44
C VAL A 297 2.02 14.15 -14.09
N GLU A 298 2.19 13.81 -12.82
CA GLU A 298 1.97 12.48 -12.27
C GLU A 298 0.63 12.45 -11.55
N THR A 299 -0.12 11.38 -11.70
CA THR A 299 -1.44 11.23 -11.11
C THR A 299 -1.42 10.16 -10.02
N LEU A 300 -2.13 10.38 -8.92
CA LEU A 300 -2.29 9.41 -7.84
C LEU A 300 -3.66 8.75 -7.90
N HIS A 301 -3.68 7.43 -7.73
CA HIS A 301 -4.86 6.59 -7.91
C HIS A 301 -5.06 5.63 -6.73
N VAL A 302 -6.31 5.17 -6.60
CA VAL A 302 -6.60 3.87 -6.00
C VAL A 302 -6.38 2.80 -7.06
N VAL A 303 -5.75 1.70 -6.68
CA VAL A 303 -5.59 0.50 -7.52
C VAL A 303 -6.42 -0.65 -7.00
N VAL A 304 -6.94 -1.46 -7.91
CA VAL A 304 -7.70 -2.68 -7.60
C VAL A 304 -7.07 -3.84 -8.38
N PRO A 305 -6.75 -4.98 -7.75
CA PRO A 305 -6.11 -6.07 -8.45
C PRO A 305 -7.08 -6.72 -9.42
N LYS A 306 -6.66 -6.94 -10.68
CA LYS A 306 -7.47 -7.62 -11.70
C LYS A 306 -7.85 -9.05 -11.32
N ALA A 307 -7.07 -9.67 -10.43
CA ALA A 307 -7.38 -10.98 -9.86
C ALA A 307 -8.60 -10.97 -8.92
N HIS A 308 -9.00 -9.80 -8.41
CA HIS A 308 -10.16 -9.68 -7.54
C HIS A 308 -11.47 -9.95 -8.32
N PRO A 309 -12.33 -10.89 -7.87
CA PRO A 309 -13.56 -11.25 -8.59
C PRO A 309 -14.54 -10.09 -8.83
N GLN A 310 -14.46 -9.05 -8.00
CA GLN A 310 -15.29 -7.83 -8.08
C GLN A 310 -14.49 -6.59 -8.50
N ALA A 311 -13.31 -6.74 -9.10
CA ALA A 311 -12.39 -5.63 -9.35
C ALA A 311 -13.06 -4.41 -10.01
N GLY A 312 -13.77 -4.63 -11.11
CA GLY A 312 -14.49 -3.56 -11.82
C GLY A 312 -15.59 -2.91 -10.98
N GLN A 313 -16.34 -3.69 -10.19
CA GLN A 313 -17.41 -3.15 -9.34
C GLN A 313 -16.85 -2.28 -8.21
N ILE A 314 -15.74 -2.69 -7.62
CA ILE A 314 -15.04 -1.94 -6.56
C ILE A 314 -14.54 -0.61 -7.12
N LEU A 315 -13.89 -0.64 -8.28
CA LEU A 315 -13.40 0.55 -8.97
C LEU A 315 -14.53 1.52 -9.34
N ASP A 316 -15.61 1.00 -9.92
CA ASP A 316 -16.80 1.80 -10.26
C ASP A 316 -17.44 2.44 -9.03
N THR A 317 -17.47 1.71 -7.91
CA THR A 317 -17.98 2.20 -6.63
C THR A 317 -17.14 3.38 -6.15
N PHE A 318 -15.81 3.21 -6.16
CA PHE A 318 -14.89 4.27 -5.76
C PHE A 318 -15.01 5.51 -6.65
N ASN A 319 -14.96 5.36 -7.98
CA ASN A 319 -15.06 6.49 -8.92
C ASN A 319 -16.38 7.26 -8.78
N LYS A 320 -17.50 6.56 -8.54
CA LYS A 320 -18.78 7.23 -8.23
C LYS A 320 -18.73 8.02 -6.93
N GLY A 321 -18.04 7.50 -5.91
CA GLY A 321 -17.79 8.20 -4.66
C GLY A 321 -16.96 9.45 -4.87
N LEU A 322 -15.83 9.31 -5.57
CA LEU A 322 -14.91 10.40 -5.90
C LEU A 322 -15.60 11.52 -6.67
N LEU A 323 -16.44 11.19 -7.66
CA LEU A 323 -17.25 12.18 -8.39
C LEU A 323 -18.19 12.95 -7.45
N LYS A 324 -18.93 12.24 -6.59
CA LYS A 324 -19.88 12.88 -5.68
C LYS A 324 -19.22 13.84 -4.69
N ILE A 325 -18.06 13.48 -4.14
CA ILE A 325 -17.34 14.37 -3.21
C ILE A 325 -16.74 15.60 -3.91
N ARG A 326 -16.48 15.51 -5.22
CA ARG A 326 -16.10 16.68 -6.05
C ARG A 326 -17.30 17.60 -6.28
N GLU A 327 -18.47 17.03 -6.56
CA GLU A 327 -19.69 17.80 -6.84
C GLU A 327 -20.27 18.50 -5.61
N ASN A 328 -20.14 17.89 -4.42
CA ASN A 328 -20.76 18.40 -3.19
C ASN A 328 -19.83 19.32 -2.35
N GLY A 329 -18.59 19.55 -2.78
CA GLY A 329 -17.60 20.41 -2.11
C GLY A 329 -16.69 19.70 -1.11
N THR A 330 -16.99 18.47 -0.67
CA THR A 330 -16.18 17.73 0.32
C THR A 330 -14.73 17.56 -0.12
N PHE A 331 -14.47 17.29 -1.40
CA PHE A 331 -13.11 17.18 -1.94
C PHE A 331 -12.32 18.49 -1.79
N HIS A 332 -12.97 19.64 -1.99
CA HIS A 332 -12.32 20.94 -1.82
C HIS A 332 -11.99 21.24 -0.35
N ASP A 333 -12.90 20.88 0.56
CA ASP A 333 -12.67 21.05 2.00
C ASP A 333 -11.48 20.20 2.47
N ILE A 334 -11.39 18.95 2.00
CA ILE A 334 -10.26 18.06 2.27
C ILE A 334 -8.95 18.68 1.73
N LEU A 335 -8.93 19.14 0.47
CA LEU A 335 -7.76 19.81 -0.10
C LEU A 335 -7.32 21.01 0.75
N SER A 336 -8.26 21.86 1.15
CA SER A 336 -7.98 23.03 1.99
C SER A 336 -7.35 22.63 3.32
N THR A 337 -7.91 21.62 4.00
CA THR A 337 -7.41 21.11 5.28
C THR A 337 -5.98 20.59 5.20
N HIS A 338 -5.64 19.81 4.17
CA HIS A 338 -4.33 19.14 4.12
C HIS A 338 -3.26 19.91 3.36
N LEU A 339 -3.63 20.78 2.40
CA LEU A 339 -2.65 21.52 1.60
C LEU A 339 -2.33 22.89 2.17
N THR A 340 -3.26 23.58 2.81
CA THR A 340 -3.00 24.93 3.37
C THR A 340 -1.82 24.92 4.34
N PRO A 341 -1.74 24.01 5.34
CA PRO A 341 -0.61 23.98 6.27
C PRO A 341 0.73 23.71 5.57
N PHE A 342 0.71 22.87 4.54
CA PHE A 342 1.90 22.56 3.74
C PHE A 342 2.45 23.81 3.04
N TRP A 343 1.58 24.61 2.44
CA TRP A 343 1.97 25.82 1.72
C TRP A 343 2.33 26.99 2.64
N GLU A 344 1.73 27.04 3.83
CA GLU A 344 2.05 28.04 4.86
C GLU A 344 3.34 27.73 5.62
N GLY A 345 3.92 26.53 5.41
CA GLY A 345 5.17 26.10 6.05
C GLY A 345 5.00 25.70 7.52
N SER A 346 3.78 25.39 7.93
CA SER A 346 3.42 25.00 9.31
C SER A 346 3.44 23.51 9.57
#